data_AF-A0A854DT94-F1
#
_entry.id   AF-A0A854DT94-F1
#
_cell.length_a   1.000
_cell.length_b   1.000
_cell.length_c   1.000
_cell.angle_alpha   90.00
_cell.angle_beta   90.00
_cell.angle_gamma   90.00
#
_symmetry.space_group_name_H-M   'P 1'
#
loop_
_entity.id
_entity.type
_entity.pdbx_description
1 polymer ?
#
loop_
_entity_poly.entity_id
_entity_poly.type
_entity_poly.pdbx_seq_one_letter_code
_entity_poly.pdbx_strand_id
1 'polypeptide(L)'
;MKIDRDFMIFCAAFSGIAERKKCVGIQGSESEPFMLKVYSEYLSTSHPKPDIKWIDSVPGGIQAWMIETIDRYFLSMDKAPRWVREPSWRFIDDNPMVFVSQIDLEDNATMRNNASAGEVLYLFSGRQPCDGGWELKVKLVKQDKATPGTSYLG
;
A
#
# COMPACT_ATOMS: atom_id res chain seq x y z
N MET A 1 13.13 -5.83 -16.51
CA MET A 1 14.07 -5.67 -15.38
C MET A 1 14.21 -7.02 -14.70
N LYS A 2 15.43 -7.44 -14.32
CA LYS A 2 15.65 -8.75 -13.67
C LYS A 2 15.55 -8.55 -12.15
N ILE A 3 14.81 -9.41 -11.47
CA ILE A 3 14.82 -9.46 -10.00
C ILE A 3 16.24 -9.84 -9.57
N ASP A 4 16.91 -8.90 -8.92
CA ASP A 4 18.26 -9.07 -8.41
C ASP A 4 18.36 -8.66 -6.93
N ARG A 5 19.55 -8.81 -6.34
CA ARG A 5 19.79 -8.52 -4.94
C ARG A 5 19.49 -7.07 -4.60
N ASP A 6 19.89 -6.14 -5.47
CA ASP A 6 19.75 -4.71 -5.25
C ASP A 6 18.26 -4.33 -5.23
N PHE A 7 17.47 -4.90 -6.14
CA PHE A 7 16.01 -4.75 -6.15
C PHE A 7 15.37 -5.28 -4.85
N MET A 8 15.75 -6.47 -4.37
CA MET A 8 15.17 -7.02 -3.13
C MET A 8 15.49 -6.15 -1.90
N ILE A 9 16.73 -5.64 -1.81
CA ILE A 9 17.14 -4.72 -0.74
C ILE A 9 16.34 -3.42 -0.82
N PHE A 10 16.21 -2.85 -2.02
CA PHE A 10 15.41 -1.66 -2.24
C PHE A 10 13.95 -1.87 -1.81
N CYS A 11 13.34 -2.99 -2.21
CA CYS A 11 11.96 -3.30 -1.84
C CYS A 11 11.78 -3.39 -0.33
N ALA A 12 12.66 -4.10 0.37
CA ALA A 12 12.61 -4.22 1.83
C ALA A 12 12.73 -2.86 2.52
N ALA A 13 13.66 -2.02 2.06
CA ALA A 13 13.87 -0.68 2.62
C ALA A 13 12.67 0.25 2.36
N PHE A 14 12.17 0.26 1.12
CA PHE A 14 11.06 1.13 0.70
C PHE A 14 9.76 0.73 1.40
N SER A 15 9.39 -0.55 1.39
CA SER A 15 8.20 -1.05 2.09
C SER A 15 8.30 -0.82 3.60
N GLY A 16 9.48 -1.02 4.19
CA GLY A 16 9.70 -0.75 5.61
C GLY A 16 9.54 0.72 5.99
N ILE A 17 9.97 1.65 5.14
CA ILE A 17 9.74 3.09 5.33
C ILE A 17 8.25 3.43 5.14
N ALA A 18 7.63 2.90 4.09
CA ALA A 18 6.20 3.10 3.80
C ALA A 18 5.32 2.69 4.98
N GLU A 19 5.58 1.51 5.55
CA GLU A 19 4.84 0.99 6.68
C GLU A 19 5.08 1.83 7.94
N ARG A 20 6.34 1.97 8.37
CA ARG A 20 6.67 2.56 9.68
C ARG A 20 6.47 4.07 9.74
N LYS A 21 6.65 4.78 8.62
CA LYS A 21 6.62 6.25 8.59
C LYS A 21 5.35 6.81 7.96
N LYS A 22 4.63 6.04 7.14
CA LYS A 22 3.52 6.53 6.33
C LYS A 22 2.24 5.69 6.45
N CYS A 23 2.24 4.61 7.24
CA CYS A 23 1.11 3.71 7.38
C CYS A 23 0.64 3.12 6.02
N VAL A 24 1.59 2.87 5.11
CA VAL A 24 1.32 2.35 3.78
C VAL A 24 1.77 0.90 3.69
N GLY A 25 0.88 0.03 3.22
CA GLY A 25 1.14 -1.38 3.03
C GLY A 25 1.48 -1.71 1.59
N ILE A 26 2.71 -2.13 1.34
CA ILE A 26 3.17 -2.53 0.01
C ILE A 26 3.50 -4.02 0.08
N GLN A 27 2.48 -4.85 -0.09
CA GLN A 27 2.56 -6.29 0.07
C GLN A 27 1.77 -7.01 -1.04
N GLY A 28 2.15 -8.26 -1.29
CA GLY A 28 1.47 -9.14 -2.24
C GLY A 28 1.82 -8.83 -3.70
N SER A 29 1.41 -9.76 -4.57
CA SER A 29 1.74 -9.73 -6.00
C SER A 29 1.20 -8.50 -6.74
N GLU A 30 0.09 -7.92 -6.29
CA GLU A 30 -0.46 -6.70 -6.90
C GLU A 30 0.46 -5.48 -6.75
N SER A 31 1.36 -5.47 -5.76
CA SER A 31 2.30 -4.36 -5.56
C SER A 31 3.58 -4.48 -6.39
N GLU A 32 3.85 -5.66 -6.97
CA GLU A 32 5.11 -5.91 -7.70
C GLU A 32 5.30 -4.97 -8.90
N PRO A 33 4.30 -4.71 -9.76
CA PRO A 33 4.48 -3.78 -10.88
C PRO A 33 4.81 -2.36 -10.42
N PHE A 34 4.18 -1.90 -9.34
CA PHE A 34 4.49 -0.62 -8.71
C PHE A 34 5.93 -0.57 -8.17
N MET A 35 6.39 -1.63 -7.51
CA MET A 35 7.75 -1.69 -6.99
C MET A 35 8.79 -1.67 -8.12
N LEU A 36 8.53 -2.34 -9.23
CA LEU A 36 9.39 -2.30 -10.41
C LEU A 36 9.47 -0.88 -11.01
N LYS A 37 8.33 -0.18 -11.08
CA LYS A 37 8.25 1.21 -11.53
C LYS A 37 9.07 2.13 -10.64
N VAL A 38 8.84 2.10 -9.33
CA VAL A 38 9.54 2.96 -8.36
C VAL A 38 11.04 2.67 -8.33
N TYR A 39 11.44 1.40 -8.44
CA TYR A 39 12.86 1.07 -8.54
C TYR A 39 13.49 1.58 -9.85
N SER A 40 12.76 1.55 -10.96
CA SER A 40 13.22 2.15 -12.22
C SER A 40 13.41 3.66 -12.09
N GLU A 41 12.51 4.36 -11.39
CA GLU A 41 12.67 5.78 -11.04
C GLU A 41 13.90 6.00 -10.16
N TYR A 42 14.12 5.13 -9.16
CA TYR A 42 15.30 5.20 -8.30
C TYR A 42 16.61 5.10 -9.09
N LEU A 43 16.71 4.15 -10.02
CA LEU A 43 17.89 3.96 -10.87
C LEU A 43 18.18 5.15 -11.80
N SER A 44 17.20 6.02 -12.04
CA SER A 44 17.38 7.26 -12.82
C SER A 44 17.96 8.42 -12.00
N THR A 45 18.07 8.24 -10.67
CA THR A 45 18.68 9.23 -9.77
C THR A 45 20.21 9.09 -9.73
N SER A 46 20.87 10.05 -9.06
CA SER A 46 22.30 9.99 -8.74
C SER A 46 22.59 9.31 -7.39
N HIS A 47 21.60 8.71 -6.74
CA HIS A 47 21.78 8.04 -5.46
C HIS A 47 22.61 6.74 -5.58
N PRO A 48 23.32 6.33 -4.53
CA PRO A 48 24.12 5.10 -4.55
C PRO A 48 23.24 3.87 -4.74
N LYS A 49 23.82 2.76 -5.20
CA LYS A 49 23.08 1.50 -5.29
C LYS A 49 22.55 1.04 -3.93
N PRO A 50 21.43 0.29 -3.89
CA PRO A 50 20.96 -0.35 -2.68
C PRO A 50 22.07 -1.18 -2.01
N ASP A 51 22.20 -1.04 -0.69
CA ASP A 51 23.21 -1.74 0.11
C ASP A 51 22.51 -2.52 1.22
N ILE A 52 23.03 -3.70 1.57
CA ILE A 52 22.42 -4.59 2.57
C ILE A 52 22.23 -3.90 3.93
N LYS A 53 23.06 -2.90 4.26
CA LYS A 53 22.93 -2.08 5.49
C LYS A 53 21.64 -1.29 5.56
N TRP A 54 20.93 -1.10 4.44
CA TRP A 54 19.63 -0.43 4.42
C TRP A 54 18.53 -1.20 5.14
N ILE A 55 18.73 -2.51 5.37
CA ILE A 55 17.86 -3.31 6.24
C ILE A 55 17.81 -2.68 7.64
N ASP A 56 18.95 -2.21 8.15
CA ASP A 56 19.05 -1.58 9.46
C ASP A 56 18.80 -0.07 9.39
N SER A 57 19.44 0.62 8.43
CA SER A 57 19.37 2.07 8.32
C SER A 57 19.57 2.56 6.89
N VAL A 58 18.54 3.20 6.34
CA VAL A 58 18.58 3.86 5.03
C VAL A 58 19.25 5.23 5.18
N PRO A 59 20.24 5.58 4.34
CA PRO A 59 20.86 6.91 4.35
C PRO A 59 19.84 8.05 4.25
N GLY A 60 20.06 9.14 4.98
CA GLY A 60 19.06 10.20 5.14
C GLY A 60 18.51 10.80 3.83
N GLY A 61 19.39 11.08 2.85
CA GLY A 61 18.95 11.60 1.55
C GLY A 61 18.09 10.61 0.75
N ILE A 62 18.40 9.31 0.85
CA ILE A 62 17.64 8.25 0.19
C ILE A 62 16.31 8.05 0.89
N GLN A 63 16.31 8.08 2.22
CA GLN A 63 15.10 8.00 3.01
C GLN A 63 14.15 9.17 2.72
N ALA A 64 14.67 10.40 2.57
CA ALA A 64 13.88 11.56 2.17
C ALA A 64 13.24 11.35 0.80
N TRP A 65 14.02 10.91 -0.19
CA TRP A 65 13.52 10.58 -1.53
C TRP A 65 12.43 9.50 -1.50
N MET A 66 12.62 8.44 -0.70
CA MET A 66 11.61 7.38 -0.54
C MET A 66 10.33 7.92 0.06
N ILE A 67 10.42 8.75 1.11
CA ILE A 67 9.27 9.41 1.76
C ILE A 67 8.51 10.28 0.75
N GLU A 68 9.20 11.12 -0.01
CA GLU A 68 8.58 11.98 -1.03
C GLU A 68 7.91 11.15 -2.14
N THR A 69 8.51 10.01 -2.49
CA THR A 69 7.94 9.09 -3.48
C THR A 69 6.68 8.41 -2.94
N ILE A 70 6.66 8.02 -1.67
CA ILE A 70 5.47 7.48 -1.01
C ILE A 70 4.36 8.54 -0.97
N ASP A 71 4.66 9.77 -0.55
CA ASP A 71 3.68 10.87 -0.46
C ASP A 71 3.07 11.23 -1.82
N ARG A 72 3.84 11.05 -2.90
CA ARG A 72 3.38 11.30 -4.28
C ARG A 72 2.38 10.25 -4.76
N TYR A 73 2.60 8.99 -4.41
CA TYR A 73 1.86 7.86 -4.98
C TYR A 73 0.71 7.37 -4.10
N PHE A 74 0.83 7.45 -2.77
CA PHE A 74 -0.14 6.91 -1.83
C PHE A 74 -1.04 8.01 -1.29
N LEU A 75 -2.11 8.27 -2.03
CA LEU A 75 -3.01 9.38 -1.78
C LEU A 75 -4.23 8.96 -0.95
N SER A 76 -4.70 9.86 -0.09
CA SER A 76 -5.93 9.72 0.66
C SER A 76 -6.90 10.85 0.30
N MET A 77 -8.20 10.56 0.27
CA MET A 77 -9.24 11.56 -0.06
C MET A 77 -9.31 12.68 0.98
N ASP A 78 -9.13 12.35 2.26
CA ASP A 78 -9.10 13.31 3.38
C ASP A 78 -8.02 12.89 4.38
N LYS A 79 -8.28 11.82 5.13
CA LYS A 79 -7.37 11.30 6.16
C LYS A 79 -6.73 10.00 5.71
N ALA A 80 -5.51 9.75 6.17
CA ALA A 80 -4.86 8.46 6.01
C ALA A 80 -5.63 7.33 6.74
N PRO A 81 -5.58 6.09 6.25
CA PRO A 81 -6.20 4.95 6.93
C PRO A 81 -5.56 4.71 8.30
N ARG A 82 -6.38 4.30 9.27
CA ARG A 82 -5.94 3.84 10.58
C ARG A 82 -6.10 2.33 10.64
N TRP A 83 -5.05 1.64 10.21
CA TRP A 83 -5.03 0.20 10.15
C TRP A 83 -5.15 -0.43 11.55
N VAL A 84 -6.02 -1.44 11.66
CA VAL A 84 -6.14 -2.27 12.87
C VAL A 84 -5.22 -3.49 12.82
N ARG A 85 -4.72 -3.83 11.63
CA ARG A 85 -3.67 -4.84 11.39
C ARG A 85 -2.55 -4.25 10.53
N GLU A 86 -1.74 -5.11 9.92
CA GLU A 86 -0.72 -4.68 8.97
C GLU A 86 -1.34 -3.84 7.86
N PRO A 87 -0.71 -2.71 7.47
CA PRO A 87 -1.14 -1.92 6.34
C PRO A 87 -1.25 -2.76 5.07
N SER A 88 -2.29 -2.57 4.26
CA SER A 88 -2.53 -3.39 3.07
C SER A 88 -3.13 -2.57 1.94
N TRP A 89 -2.33 -1.71 1.31
CA TRP A 89 -2.81 -0.80 0.27
C TRP A 89 -3.24 -1.57 -1.00
N ARG A 90 -4.24 -1.05 -1.73
CA ARG A 90 -4.74 -1.69 -2.96
C ARG A 90 -4.16 -1.02 -4.21
N PHE A 91 -4.00 -1.81 -5.27
CA PHE A 91 -3.39 -1.37 -6.52
C PHE A 91 -4.29 -1.67 -7.72
N ILE A 92 -4.12 -0.89 -8.79
CA ILE A 92 -4.56 -1.20 -10.14
C ILE A 92 -3.30 -1.17 -11.01
N ASP A 93 -2.95 -2.32 -11.58
CA ASP A 93 -1.73 -2.50 -12.36
C ASP A 93 -0.48 -2.01 -11.58
N ASP A 94 0.19 -0.96 -12.05
CA ASP A 94 1.38 -0.36 -11.43
C ASP A 94 1.08 0.87 -10.55
N ASN A 95 -0.20 1.15 -10.25
CA ASN A 95 -0.60 2.36 -9.53
C ASN A 95 -1.33 2.02 -8.21
N PRO A 96 -0.87 2.58 -7.07
CA PRO A 96 -1.65 2.56 -5.84
C PRO A 96 -2.99 3.27 -6.06
N MET A 97 -4.06 2.68 -5.54
CA MET A 97 -5.38 3.29 -5.52
C MET A 97 -5.46 4.41 -4.48
N VAL A 98 -6.40 5.34 -4.61
CA VAL A 98 -6.65 6.38 -3.61
C VAL A 98 -7.43 5.77 -2.46
N PHE A 99 -6.96 5.94 -1.23
CA PHE A 99 -7.74 5.62 -0.04
C PHE A 99 -8.90 6.60 0.10
N VAL A 100 -10.13 6.09 0.19
CA VAL A 100 -11.35 6.90 0.20
C VAL A 100 -11.91 7.02 1.61
N SER A 101 -12.14 5.89 2.27
CA SER A 101 -12.82 5.88 3.56
C SER A 101 -12.52 4.60 4.34
N GLN A 102 -12.70 4.69 5.65
CA GLN A 102 -12.64 3.58 6.59
C GLN A 102 -13.97 3.48 7.32
N ILE A 103 -14.54 2.28 7.35
CA ILE A 103 -15.83 1.99 7.99
C ILE A 103 -15.61 0.96 9.08
N ASP A 104 -15.90 1.34 10.32
CA ASP A 104 -15.94 0.43 11.46
C ASP A 104 -17.30 -0.30 11.48
N LEU A 105 -17.29 -1.61 11.25
CA LEU A 105 -18.48 -2.45 11.38
C LEU A 105 -18.66 -2.80 12.86
N GLU A 106 -19.66 -2.18 13.48
CA GLU A 106 -19.94 -2.37 14.90
C GLU A 106 -20.25 -3.83 15.24
N ASP A 107 -19.78 -4.26 16.42
CA ASP A 107 -20.11 -5.57 16.97
C ASP A 107 -21.37 -5.50 17.85
N ASN A 108 -22.52 -5.40 17.21
CA ASN A 108 -23.83 -5.37 17.87
C ASN A 108 -24.72 -6.55 17.45
N ALA A 109 -25.84 -6.75 18.15
CA ALA A 109 -26.73 -7.90 17.93
C ALA A 109 -27.28 -7.96 16.49
N THR A 110 -27.59 -6.81 15.90
CA THR A 110 -28.06 -6.73 14.51
C THR A 110 -26.98 -7.23 13.55
N MET A 111 -25.74 -6.76 13.71
CA MET A 111 -24.62 -7.17 12.85
C MET A 111 -24.31 -8.65 13.04
N ARG A 112 -24.14 -9.13 14.29
CA ARG A 112 -23.83 -10.55 14.55
C ARG A 112 -24.87 -11.53 13.99
N ASN A 113 -26.14 -11.14 13.96
CA ASN A 113 -27.22 -12.02 13.51
C ASN A 113 -27.49 -11.93 11.99
N ASN A 114 -27.05 -10.87 11.32
CA ASN A 114 -27.45 -10.59 9.93
C ASN A 114 -26.31 -10.24 8.97
N ALA A 115 -25.09 -9.96 9.47
CA ALA A 115 -23.97 -9.46 8.69
C ALA A 115 -22.60 -9.83 9.31
N SER A 116 -21.51 -9.30 8.75
CA SER A 116 -20.19 -9.39 9.39
C SER A 116 -20.04 -8.30 10.46
N ALA A 117 -19.50 -8.66 11.64
CA ALA A 117 -19.42 -7.79 12.81
C ALA A 117 -18.00 -7.75 13.39
N GLY A 118 -17.59 -6.64 14.00
CA GLY A 118 -16.28 -6.53 14.64
C GLY A 118 -15.11 -6.32 13.67
N GLU A 119 -15.38 -5.92 12.44
CA GLU A 119 -14.40 -5.74 11.37
C GLU A 119 -14.25 -4.26 10.99
N VAL A 120 -13.18 -3.96 10.26
CA VAL A 120 -12.95 -2.66 9.63
C VAL A 120 -12.82 -2.85 8.12
N LEU A 121 -13.58 -2.08 7.37
CA LEU A 121 -13.48 -2.00 5.91
C LEU A 121 -12.70 -0.75 5.51
N TYR A 122 -11.73 -0.92 4.60
CA TYR A 122 -10.97 0.16 3.99
C TYR A 122 -11.31 0.20 2.50
N LEU A 123 -11.82 1.34 2.05
CA LEU A 123 -12.28 1.57 0.70
C LEU A 123 -11.20 2.26 -0.11
N PHE A 124 -10.86 1.67 -1.26
CA PHE A 124 -9.93 2.23 -2.23
C PHE A 124 -10.64 2.45 -3.56
N SER A 125 -10.34 3.56 -4.22
CA SER A 125 -10.83 3.85 -5.57
C SER A 125 -9.69 4.17 -6.53
N GLY A 126 -9.88 3.81 -7.80
CA GLY A 126 -8.93 4.10 -8.85
C GLY A 126 -9.64 4.15 -10.21
N ARG A 127 -8.93 4.68 -11.19
CA ARG A 127 -9.39 4.74 -12.58
C ARG A 127 -8.75 3.59 -13.34
N GLN A 128 -9.56 2.69 -13.89
CA GLN A 128 -9.10 1.65 -14.80
C GLN A 128 -9.32 2.14 -16.23
N PRO A 129 -8.27 2.23 -17.07
CA PRO A 129 -8.44 2.52 -18.49
C PRO A 129 -9.30 1.44 -19.16
N CYS A 130 -10.22 1.87 -20.03
CA CYS A 130 -11.07 0.99 -20.82
C CYS A 130 -11.33 1.61 -22.21
N ASP A 131 -11.93 0.84 -23.11
CA ASP A 131 -12.30 1.35 -24.43
C ASP A 131 -13.25 2.56 -24.27
N GLY A 132 -12.83 3.71 -24.79
CA GLY A 132 -13.60 4.95 -24.70
C GLY A 132 -13.35 5.81 -23.45
N GLY A 133 -12.41 5.45 -22.57
CA GLY A 133 -12.00 6.32 -21.46
C GLY A 133 -11.49 5.56 -20.24
N TRP A 134 -12.21 5.69 -19.13
CA TRP A 134 -11.89 5.01 -17.88
C TRP A 134 -13.17 4.65 -17.12
N GLU A 135 -13.08 3.58 -16.33
CA GLU A 135 -14.12 3.19 -15.38
C GLU A 135 -13.63 3.34 -13.93
N LEU A 136 -14.58 3.58 -13.02
CA LEU A 136 -14.30 3.59 -11.59
C LEU A 136 -14.11 2.15 -11.11
N LYS A 137 -12.91 1.84 -10.64
CA LYS A 137 -12.62 0.58 -9.94
C LYS A 137 -12.63 0.84 -8.44
N VAL A 138 -13.32 -0.02 -7.70
CA VAL A 138 -13.36 0.00 -6.25
C VAL A 138 -12.81 -1.32 -5.73
N LYS A 139 -11.88 -1.25 -4.78
CA LYS A 139 -11.37 -2.41 -4.04
C LYS A 139 -11.52 -2.14 -2.54
N LEU A 140 -11.72 -3.22 -1.80
CA LEU A 140 -11.92 -3.17 -0.36
C LEU A 140 -10.87 -4.04 0.33
N VAL A 141 -10.44 -3.59 1.50
CA VAL A 141 -9.69 -4.40 2.46
C VAL A 141 -10.59 -4.59 3.68
N LYS A 142 -10.64 -5.81 4.19
CA LYS A 142 -11.35 -6.15 5.42
C LYS A 142 -10.36 -6.68 6.43
N GLN A 143 -10.37 -6.11 7.64
CA GLN A 143 -9.54 -6.57 8.75
C GLN A 143 -10.38 -6.80 9.99
N ASP A 144 -10.16 -7.92 10.65
CA ASP A 144 -10.82 -8.29 11.91
C ASP A 144 -10.07 -7.65 13.09
N LYS A 145 -10.80 -7.04 14.03
CA LYS A 145 -10.24 -6.40 15.23
C LYS A 145 -9.78 -7.40 16.29
N ALA A 146 -10.42 -8.57 16.37
CA ALA A 146 -10.15 -9.64 17.33
C ALA A 146 -9.13 -10.66 16.78
N THR A 147 -9.28 -11.08 15.53
CA THR A 147 -8.41 -12.10 14.92
C THR A 147 -7.39 -11.50 13.94
N PRO A 148 -6.15 -12.00 13.89
CA PRO A 148 -5.21 -11.61 12.85
C PRO A 148 -5.71 -12.06 11.48
N GLY A 149 -5.76 -11.14 10.53
CA GLY A 149 -6.14 -11.46 9.16
C GLY A 149 -6.49 -10.22 8.34
N THR A 150 -6.15 -10.29 7.05
CA THR A 150 -6.55 -9.30 6.04
C THR A 150 -7.23 -10.07 4.91
N SER A 151 -8.45 -9.66 4.56
CA SER A 151 -9.14 -10.15 3.36
C SER A 151 -9.20 -9.04 2.31
N TYR A 152 -8.94 -9.40 1.07
CA TYR A 152 -9.01 -8.52 -0.10
C TYR A 152 -10.30 -8.81 -0.85
N LEU A 153 -11.10 -7.78 -1.10
CA LEU A 153 -12.38 -7.90 -1.79
C LEU A 153 -12.40 -6.97 -3.01
N GLY A 154 -12.94 -7.47 -4.13
CA GLY A 154 -13.04 -6.74 -5.40
C GLY A 154 -11.84 -6.91 -6.33
#